data_AF-A0A8H7C254-F1
#
_entry.id   AF-A0A8H7C254-F1
#
_cell.length_a   1.000
_cell.length_b   1.000
_cell.length_c   1.000
_cell.angle_alpha   90.00
_cell.angle_beta   90.00
_cell.angle_gamma   90.00
#
_symmetry.space_group_name_H-M   'P 1'
#
loop_
_entity.id
_entity.type
_entity.pdbx_description
1 polymer ?
#
loop_
_entity_poly.entity_id
_entity_poly.type
_entity_poly.pdbx_seq_one_letter_code
_entity_poly.pdbx_strand_id
1 'polypeptide(L)'
;MPEARLTRDPTGDVAPDFTSAAFEEVRQAVMERNGISEEEAADTLLASWTRHQEEKVQRWEQQQREDEDQELNVDQPRDIRPANSPAPSSRPASPPPVPNQNRGRSPVSPARSQGRNLSPAPEKKRKINPIQRGKQVATARLPQPSAYALKKLRNFDYVELWYFTEKGCEEAQNGAISAPTDVFTLSRVAGTLALKSLDASTASRAVIPDEKLSWRDVSVAQKLLLHHMKEQGWPEEHVSTLATFFFRLEYHDIRRTSSLGDDVIVRYQAEIRREWHRLITSPKEQNVFDIGDISLDRLDEIERRLIKQDQMEYTAR
;
A
#
# COMPACT_ATOMS: atom_id res chain seq x y z
N MET A 1 -18.22 -12.78 -4.73
CA MET A 1 -18.12 -11.47 -5.40
C MET A 1 -18.85 -11.61 -6.71
N PRO A 2 -19.83 -10.75 -7.05
CA PRO A 2 -20.42 -10.78 -8.39
C PRO A 2 -19.35 -10.35 -9.39
N GLU A 3 -19.06 -11.21 -10.36
CA GLU A 3 -18.03 -10.89 -11.36
C GLU A 3 -18.55 -9.90 -12.40
N ALA A 4 -17.64 -9.15 -13.04
CA ALA A 4 -18.03 -8.20 -14.08
C ALA A 4 -18.78 -8.92 -15.22
N ARG A 5 -20.03 -8.52 -15.46
CA ARG A 5 -20.88 -9.11 -16.51
C ARG A 5 -20.27 -8.93 -17.89
N LEU A 6 -20.36 -9.97 -18.71
CA LEU A 6 -20.00 -9.91 -20.11
C LEU A 6 -21.11 -9.18 -20.89
N THR A 7 -20.71 -8.30 -21.81
CA THR A 7 -21.61 -7.43 -22.58
C THR A 7 -21.87 -7.90 -24.02
N ARG A 8 -21.23 -9.01 -24.43
CA ARG A 8 -21.36 -9.64 -25.74
C ARG A 8 -21.19 -11.15 -25.58
N ASP A 9 -21.98 -11.91 -26.35
CA ASP A 9 -21.88 -13.36 -26.47
C ASP A 9 -20.52 -13.79 -27.09
N PRO A 10 -19.70 -14.59 -26.38
CA PRO A 10 -18.41 -15.09 -26.87
C PRO A 10 -18.53 -16.37 -27.73
N THR A 11 -19.70 -16.99 -27.81
CA THR A 11 -19.90 -18.33 -28.43
C THR A 11 -19.64 -18.35 -29.93
N GLY A 12 -19.63 -17.18 -30.59
CA GLY A 12 -19.37 -17.02 -32.02
C GLY A 12 -17.98 -16.52 -32.42
N ASP A 13 -17.02 -16.35 -31.49
CA ASP A 13 -15.65 -15.95 -31.88
C ASP A 13 -14.88 -17.13 -32.49
N VAL A 14 -14.22 -16.89 -33.63
CA VAL A 14 -13.42 -17.90 -34.35
C VAL A 14 -11.96 -17.85 -33.91
N ALA A 15 -11.32 -19.01 -33.78
CA ALA A 15 -9.90 -19.13 -33.48
C ALA A 15 -9.05 -18.41 -34.55
N PRO A 16 -8.10 -17.53 -34.15
CA PRO A 16 -7.11 -16.99 -35.07
C PRO A 16 -6.26 -18.09 -35.69
N ASP A 17 -5.82 -17.90 -36.94
CA ASP A 17 -4.84 -18.79 -37.56
C ASP A 17 -3.44 -18.53 -36.98
N PHE A 18 -3.11 -19.29 -35.93
CA PHE A 18 -1.79 -19.26 -35.27
C PHE A 18 -0.64 -19.82 -36.14
N THR A 19 -0.94 -20.44 -37.29
CA THR A 19 0.09 -20.83 -38.28
C THR A 19 0.43 -19.69 -39.24
N SER A 20 -0.42 -18.67 -39.35
CA SER A 20 -0.16 -17.52 -40.22
C SER A 20 1.07 -16.71 -39.79
N ALA A 21 1.69 -16.03 -40.75
CA ALA A 21 2.88 -15.20 -40.53
C ALA A 21 2.67 -14.04 -39.54
N ALA A 22 1.42 -13.67 -39.23
CA ALA A 22 1.08 -12.66 -38.23
C ALA A 22 1.44 -13.08 -36.78
N PHE A 23 1.63 -14.37 -36.53
CA PHE A 23 2.00 -14.92 -35.21
C PHE A 23 3.43 -15.48 -35.16
N GLU A 24 4.24 -15.25 -36.20
CA GLU A 24 5.63 -15.73 -36.30
C GLU A 24 6.48 -15.39 -35.07
N GLU A 25 6.53 -14.10 -34.70
CA GLU A 25 7.28 -13.61 -33.53
C GLU A 25 6.82 -14.28 -32.22
N VAL A 26 5.53 -14.61 -32.13
CA VAL A 26 4.93 -15.26 -30.95
C VAL A 26 5.26 -16.76 -30.94
N ARG A 27 5.24 -17.44 -32.10
CA ARG A 27 5.71 -18.83 -32.22
C ARG A 27 7.19 -18.94 -31.83
N GLN A 28 8.05 -18.08 -32.39
CA GLN A 28 9.48 -18.06 -32.06
C GLN A 28 9.72 -17.85 -30.55
N ALA A 29 9.05 -16.89 -29.91
CA ALA A 29 9.17 -16.66 -28.47
C ALA A 29 8.68 -17.85 -27.60
N VAL A 30 7.73 -18.65 -28.09
CA VAL A 30 7.27 -19.89 -27.44
C VAL A 30 8.28 -21.03 -27.67
N MET A 31 8.85 -21.15 -28.88
CA MET A 31 9.88 -22.13 -29.23
C MET A 31 11.16 -21.92 -28.41
N GLU A 32 11.71 -20.70 -28.37
CA GLU A 32 12.91 -20.37 -27.59
C GLU A 32 12.74 -20.64 -26.09
N ARG A 33 11.55 -20.38 -25.56
CA ARG A 33 11.24 -20.54 -24.14
C ARG A 33 11.05 -22.00 -23.71
N ASN A 34 10.46 -22.83 -24.58
CA ASN A 34 10.04 -24.18 -24.23
C ASN A 34 10.90 -25.29 -24.88
N GLY A 35 11.69 -24.97 -25.91
CA GLY A 35 12.50 -25.94 -26.67
C GLY A 35 11.68 -26.84 -27.60
N ILE A 36 10.49 -26.39 -28.03
CA ILE A 36 9.54 -27.13 -28.86
C ILE A 36 9.59 -26.70 -30.33
N SER A 37 9.02 -27.51 -31.22
CA SER A 37 8.90 -27.19 -32.66
C SER A 37 7.88 -26.08 -32.94
N GLU A 38 7.88 -25.57 -34.18
CA GLU A 38 6.96 -24.51 -34.61
C GLU A 38 5.50 -24.97 -34.63
N GLU A 39 5.25 -26.22 -35.03
CA GLU A 39 3.92 -26.84 -35.02
C GLU A 39 3.40 -26.98 -33.58
N GLU A 40 4.23 -27.50 -32.66
CA GLU A 40 3.90 -27.58 -31.23
C GLU A 40 3.71 -26.20 -30.58
N ALA A 41 4.39 -25.16 -31.08
CA ALA A 41 4.20 -23.78 -30.62
C ALA A 41 2.87 -23.19 -31.11
N ALA A 42 2.45 -23.47 -32.35
CA ALA A 42 1.13 -23.11 -32.86
C ALA A 42 0.00 -23.82 -32.08
N ASP A 43 0.15 -25.13 -31.83
CA ASP A 43 -0.78 -25.91 -31.01
C ASP A 43 -0.85 -25.40 -29.56
N THR A 44 0.29 -25.00 -28.98
CA THR A 44 0.32 -24.40 -27.63
C THR A 44 -0.46 -23.08 -27.57
N LEU A 45 -0.36 -22.24 -28.60
CA LEU A 45 -1.13 -20.99 -28.71
C LEU A 45 -2.62 -21.26 -28.91
N LEU A 46 -2.98 -22.22 -29.79
CA LEU A 46 -4.36 -22.63 -30.03
C LEU A 46 -5.01 -23.23 -28.77
N ALA A 47 -4.31 -24.09 -28.03
CA ALA A 47 -4.80 -24.66 -26.78
C ALA A 47 -5.00 -23.58 -25.69
N SER A 48 -4.09 -22.61 -25.61
CA SER A 48 -4.24 -21.49 -24.67
C SER A 48 -5.38 -20.54 -25.05
N TRP A 49 -5.65 -20.34 -26.35
CA TRP A 49 -6.81 -19.58 -26.83
C TRP A 49 -8.11 -20.32 -26.53
N THR A 50 -8.17 -21.62 -26.84
CA THR A 50 -9.38 -22.46 -26.67
C THR A 50 -9.83 -22.49 -25.22
N ARG A 51 -8.93 -22.78 -24.28
CA ARG A 51 -9.24 -22.73 -22.83
C ARG A 51 -9.78 -21.35 -22.41
N HIS A 52 -9.18 -20.27 -22.88
CA HIS A 52 -9.61 -18.92 -22.52
C HIS A 52 -10.99 -18.57 -23.11
N GLN A 53 -11.36 -19.17 -24.26
CA GLN A 53 -12.69 -19.02 -24.83
C GLN A 53 -13.73 -19.92 -24.14
N GLU A 54 -13.36 -21.14 -23.72
CA GLU A 54 -14.18 -22.00 -22.85
C GLU A 54 -14.53 -21.31 -21.52
N GLU A 55 -13.53 -20.69 -20.86
CA GLU A 55 -13.72 -19.87 -19.64
C GLU A 55 -14.74 -18.73 -19.86
N LYS A 56 -14.70 -18.06 -21.02
CA LYS A 56 -15.65 -17.00 -21.38
C LYS A 56 -17.06 -17.53 -21.65
N VAL A 57 -17.19 -18.65 -22.37
CA VAL A 57 -18.50 -19.27 -22.67
C VAL A 57 -19.16 -19.78 -21.39
N GLN A 58 -18.42 -20.47 -20.51
CA GLN A 58 -18.94 -20.93 -19.22
C GLN A 58 -19.43 -19.76 -18.34
N ARG A 59 -18.70 -18.63 -18.34
CA ARG A 59 -19.08 -17.39 -17.64
C ARG A 59 -20.32 -16.71 -18.25
N TRP A 60 -20.44 -16.71 -19.58
CA TRP A 60 -21.64 -16.22 -20.27
C TRP A 60 -22.86 -17.08 -19.92
N GLU A 61 -22.76 -18.41 -19.98
CA GLU A 61 -23.83 -19.30 -19.55
C GLU A 61 -24.19 -19.14 -18.07
N GLN A 62 -23.21 -18.96 -17.18
CA GLN A 62 -23.47 -18.71 -15.76
C GLN A 62 -24.25 -17.41 -15.56
N GLN A 63 -23.90 -16.34 -16.29
CA GLN A 63 -24.66 -15.09 -16.25
C GLN A 63 -26.12 -15.28 -16.72
N GLN A 64 -26.36 -16.06 -17.78
CA GLN A 64 -27.71 -16.38 -18.24
C GLN A 64 -28.51 -17.16 -17.17
N ARG A 65 -27.90 -18.17 -16.55
CA ARG A 65 -28.52 -18.93 -15.45
C ARG A 65 -28.82 -18.07 -14.22
N GLU A 66 -27.90 -17.18 -13.85
CA GLU A 66 -28.10 -16.24 -12.73
C GLU A 66 -29.18 -15.18 -13.02
N ASP A 67 -29.44 -14.84 -14.28
CA ASP A 67 -30.54 -13.98 -14.68
C ASP A 67 -31.89 -14.74 -14.68
N GLU A 68 -31.93 -15.98 -15.20
CA GLU A 68 -33.13 -16.85 -15.18
C GLU A 68 -33.55 -17.20 -13.73
N ASP A 69 -32.62 -17.58 -12.86
CA ASP A 69 -32.87 -17.80 -11.43
C ASP A 69 -33.33 -16.53 -10.70
N GLN A 70 -32.98 -15.34 -11.19
CA GLN A 70 -33.46 -14.07 -10.63
C GLN A 70 -34.89 -13.75 -11.04
N GLU A 71 -35.26 -13.93 -12.31
CA GLU A 71 -36.66 -13.76 -12.75
C GLU A 71 -37.60 -14.71 -12.00
N LEU A 72 -37.22 -15.99 -11.85
CA LEU A 72 -37.98 -17.00 -11.10
C LEU A 72 -38.08 -16.74 -9.57
N ASN A 73 -37.21 -15.90 -9.02
CA ASN A 73 -37.18 -15.52 -7.59
C ASN A 73 -37.95 -14.22 -7.32
N VAL A 74 -38.06 -13.32 -8.31
CA VAL A 74 -38.87 -12.09 -8.22
C VAL A 74 -40.37 -12.39 -8.13
N ASP A 75 -40.84 -13.44 -8.80
CA ASP A 75 -42.27 -13.80 -8.86
C ASP A 75 -42.77 -14.58 -7.61
N GLN A 76 -41.91 -14.83 -6.60
CA GLN A 76 -42.30 -15.47 -5.34
C GLN A 76 -42.73 -14.43 -4.27
N PRO A 77 -44.00 -14.46 -3.79
CA PRO A 77 -44.47 -13.52 -2.77
C PRO A 77 -43.78 -13.73 -1.42
N ARG A 78 -43.08 -12.70 -0.94
CA ARG A 78 -42.30 -12.75 0.31
C ARG A 78 -43.16 -12.56 1.55
N ASP A 79 -43.53 -13.67 2.18
CA ASP A 79 -44.20 -13.69 3.49
C ASP A 79 -43.32 -13.09 4.60
N ILE A 80 -43.78 -12.01 5.24
CA ILE A 80 -43.05 -11.32 6.32
C ILE A 80 -43.41 -11.94 7.67
N ARG A 81 -42.43 -12.53 8.37
CA ARG A 81 -42.54 -12.94 9.79
C ARG A 81 -41.70 -12.02 10.71
N PRO A 82 -42.29 -11.42 11.75
CA PRO A 82 -41.55 -10.64 12.74
C PRO A 82 -40.81 -11.54 13.75
N ALA A 83 -39.73 -11.01 14.33
CA ALA A 83 -38.89 -11.71 15.30
C ALA A 83 -39.52 -11.77 16.71
N ASN A 84 -39.02 -12.65 17.58
CA ASN A 84 -39.36 -12.64 19.01
C ASN A 84 -38.21 -13.19 19.89
N SER A 85 -37.96 -12.55 21.03
CA SER A 85 -36.95 -12.96 22.04
C SER A 85 -37.12 -12.17 23.34
N PRO A 86 -37.14 -12.85 24.50
CA PRO A 86 -36.57 -12.30 25.74
C PRO A 86 -35.73 -13.33 26.55
N ALA A 87 -34.99 -12.84 27.54
CA ALA A 87 -34.11 -13.61 28.46
C ALA A 87 -34.66 -13.56 29.92
N PRO A 88 -33.85 -13.49 31.02
CA PRO A 88 -32.73 -14.33 31.48
C PRO A 88 -32.93 -14.91 32.91
N SER A 89 -32.11 -15.88 33.36
CA SER A 89 -31.88 -16.28 34.78
C SER A 89 -30.84 -17.42 34.90
N SER A 90 -30.20 -17.75 36.05
CA SER A 90 -29.88 -17.04 37.31
C SER A 90 -28.81 -17.84 38.12
N ARG A 91 -28.12 -17.23 39.09
CA ARG A 91 -27.06 -17.84 39.96
C ARG A 91 -27.64 -18.43 41.28
N PRO A 92 -26.97 -19.33 42.04
CA PRO A 92 -25.75 -19.07 42.84
C PRO A 92 -24.65 -20.18 42.59
N ALA A 93 -23.77 -20.72 43.46
CA ALA A 93 -23.50 -20.65 44.91
C ALA A 93 -22.05 -21.10 45.29
N SER A 94 -21.71 -21.06 46.58
CA SER A 94 -20.57 -21.70 47.32
C SER A 94 -20.99 -21.77 48.82
N PRO A 95 -20.43 -22.58 49.77
CA PRO A 95 -19.03 -22.51 50.30
C PRO A 95 -18.48 -23.90 50.86
N PRO A 96 -17.60 -24.03 51.89
CA PRO A 96 -16.12 -23.93 51.80
C PRO A 96 -15.33 -25.09 52.55
N PRO A 97 -14.20 -24.94 53.32
CA PRO A 97 -13.09 -25.94 53.27
C PRO A 97 -12.53 -26.46 54.65
N VAL A 98 -11.43 -27.25 54.66
CA VAL A 98 -10.59 -27.57 55.85
C VAL A 98 -9.11 -27.88 55.48
N PRO A 99 -8.12 -27.84 56.42
CA PRO A 99 -6.70 -27.54 56.09
C PRO A 99 -5.60 -28.44 56.70
N ASN A 100 -4.33 -28.19 56.33
CA ASN A 100 -3.10 -28.29 57.18
C ASN A 100 -1.87 -27.85 56.34
N GLN A 101 -0.67 -27.56 56.86
CA GLN A 101 -0.10 -26.92 58.06
C GLN A 101 1.43 -27.21 58.06
N ASN A 102 2.22 -26.40 58.79
CA ASN A 102 3.64 -26.63 59.18
C ASN A 102 4.75 -26.47 58.11
N ARG A 103 6.00 -26.10 58.48
CA ARG A 103 6.52 -25.20 59.54
C ARG A 103 8.05 -25.07 59.39
N GLY A 104 8.59 -23.92 59.81
CA GLY A 104 10.01 -23.73 60.16
C GLY A 104 10.91 -23.18 59.04
N ARG A 105 12.00 -22.46 59.30
CA ARG A 105 12.55 -21.70 60.45
C ARG A 105 13.94 -21.25 59.97
N SER A 106 14.30 -19.97 60.10
CA SER A 106 15.60 -19.44 59.67
C SER A 106 16.78 -19.94 60.52
N PRO A 107 18.04 -19.72 60.07
CA PRO A 107 18.79 -18.59 60.66
C PRO A 107 19.51 -17.72 59.61
N VAL A 108 20.37 -16.79 60.08
CA VAL A 108 20.90 -15.62 59.34
C VAL A 108 22.44 -15.64 59.26
N SER A 109 22.98 -14.89 58.29
CA SER A 109 24.33 -14.29 58.23
C SER A 109 25.42 -15.02 57.43
N PRO A 110 26.49 -14.31 56.97
CA PRO A 110 26.71 -12.86 56.90
C PRO A 110 26.88 -12.34 55.45
N ALA A 111 27.11 -11.03 55.29
CA ALA A 111 27.41 -10.42 53.99
C ALA A 111 28.82 -10.75 53.49
N ARG A 112 28.99 -10.89 52.17
CA ARG A 112 30.30 -10.74 51.49
C ARG A 112 30.14 -9.99 50.18
N SER A 113 30.72 -8.80 50.11
CA SER A 113 30.82 -8.01 48.88
C SER A 113 31.74 -8.72 47.87
N GLN A 114 31.19 -9.05 46.69
CA GLN A 114 31.97 -9.35 45.50
C GLN A 114 31.40 -8.51 44.35
N GLY A 115 32.23 -7.63 43.78
CA GLY A 115 31.86 -6.86 42.60
C GLY A 115 31.66 -7.81 41.43
N ARG A 116 30.46 -7.83 40.84
CA ARG A 116 30.27 -8.47 39.54
C ARG A 116 31.01 -7.63 38.50
N ASN A 117 32.18 -8.09 38.06
CA ASN A 117 32.74 -7.66 36.79
C ASN A 117 31.68 -7.94 35.71
N LEU A 118 31.11 -6.87 35.18
CA LEU A 118 30.29 -6.92 33.98
C LEU A 118 31.24 -7.18 32.81
N SER A 119 31.50 -8.46 32.53
CA SER A 119 32.17 -8.86 31.29
C SER A 119 31.40 -8.23 30.12
N PRO A 120 32.05 -7.43 29.25
CA PRO A 120 31.35 -6.81 28.14
C PRO A 120 30.73 -7.88 27.26
N ALA A 121 29.49 -7.64 26.82
CA ALA A 121 28.79 -8.56 25.93
C ALA A 121 29.64 -8.78 24.66
N PRO A 122 29.70 -10.01 24.11
CA PRO A 122 30.62 -10.33 23.03
C PRO A 122 30.33 -9.48 21.80
N GLU A 123 31.24 -8.57 21.49
CA GLU A 123 31.12 -7.64 20.37
C GLU A 123 30.96 -8.44 19.07
N LYS A 124 29.79 -8.30 18.44
CA LYS A 124 29.52 -8.89 17.12
C LYS A 124 30.37 -8.16 16.08
N LYS A 125 31.61 -8.63 15.90
CA LYS A 125 32.57 -8.13 14.90
C LYS A 125 31.85 -7.91 13.57
N ARG A 126 31.82 -6.65 13.12
CA ARG A 126 31.05 -6.24 11.94
C ARG A 126 31.58 -7.01 10.72
N LYS A 127 30.73 -7.86 10.11
CA LYS A 127 31.07 -8.57 8.89
C LYS A 127 31.14 -7.56 7.75
N ILE A 128 32.34 -7.31 7.23
CA ILE A 128 32.57 -6.48 6.06
C ILE A 128 32.31 -7.35 4.82
N ASN A 129 31.52 -6.85 3.87
CA ASN A 129 31.20 -7.57 2.64
C ASN A 129 32.43 -7.59 1.70
N PRO A 130 32.65 -8.68 0.93
CA PRO A 130 33.79 -8.78 0.02
C PRO A 130 33.69 -7.76 -1.14
N ILE A 131 34.83 -7.20 -1.52
CA ILE A 131 34.91 -6.19 -2.59
C ILE A 131 34.71 -6.85 -3.96
N GLN A 132 33.61 -6.52 -4.63
CA GLN A 132 33.33 -6.93 -6.01
C GLN A 132 34.21 -6.14 -6.99
N ARG A 133 35.43 -6.62 -7.25
CA ARG A 133 36.33 -6.04 -8.27
C ARG A 133 35.63 -6.01 -9.63
N GLY A 134 35.76 -4.89 -10.35
CA GLY A 134 35.10 -4.66 -11.64
C GLY A 134 33.72 -4.00 -11.55
N LYS A 135 33.05 -4.02 -10.39
CA LYS A 135 31.81 -3.26 -10.18
C LYS A 135 32.15 -1.77 -10.00
N GLN A 136 31.86 -0.97 -11.02
CA GLN A 136 31.99 0.49 -10.93
C GLN A 136 30.95 1.07 -9.95
N VAL A 137 31.27 2.24 -9.40
CA VAL A 137 30.30 3.06 -8.67
C VAL A 137 29.26 3.60 -9.64
N ALA A 138 27.99 3.67 -9.22
CA ALA A 138 26.94 4.28 -10.02
C ALA A 138 27.28 5.77 -10.27
N THR A 139 27.18 6.21 -11.52
CA THR A 139 27.51 7.59 -11.94
C THR A 139 26.53 8.63 -11.36
N ALA A 140 25.30 8.23 -11.09
CA ALA A 140 24.34 8.98 -10.29
C ALA A 140 24.10 8.29 -8.94
N ARG A 141 24.05 9.08 -7.87
CA ARG A 141 23.44 8.65 -6.60
C ARG A 141 21.97 9.04 -6.64
N LEU A 142 21.08 8.06 -6.48
CA LEU A 142 19.66 8.33 -6.24
C LEU A 142 19.52 8.98 -4.85
N PRO A 143 18.66 10.00 -4.68
CA PRO A 143 18.39 10.57 -3.36
C PRO A 143 17.77 9.52 -2.44
N GLN A 144 18.26 9.41 -1.20
CA GLN A 144 17.75 8.43 -0.25
C GLN A 144 16.70 9.08 0.68
N PRO A 145 15.42 8.67 0.65
CA PRO A 145 14.42 9.13 1.59
C PRO A 145 14.69 8.60 3.01
N SER A 146 14.04 9.19 4.01
CA SER A 146 14.27 8.87 5.42
C SER A 146 14.01 7.39 5.76
N ALA A 147 14.73 6.86 6.75
CA ALA A 147 14.50 5.50 7.24
C ALA A 147 13.09 5.33 7.85
N TYR A 148 12.46 6.41 8.30
CA TYR A 148 11.03 6.47 8.66
C TYR A 148 10.13 6.23 7.44
N ALA A 149 10.35 6.94 6.33
CA ALA A 149 9.57 6.79 5.10
C ALA A 149 9.71 5.39 4.48
N LEU A 150 10.93 4.85 4.44
CA LEU A 150 11.20 3.48 3.97
C LEU A 150 10.55 2.42 4.88
N LYS A 151 10.47 2.66 6.19
CA LYS A 151 9.75 1.79 7.14
C LYS A 151 8.24 1.82 6.90
N LYS A 152 7.64 2.99 6.69
CA LYS A 152 6.23 3.12 6.27
C LYS A 152 5.97 2.35 4.98
N LEU A 153 6.78 2.58 3.93
CA LEU A 153 6.62 1.89 2.65
C LEU A 153 6.66 0.36 2.76
N ARG A 154 7.50 -0.20 3.63
CA ARG A 154 7.56 -1.66 3.84
C ARG A 154 6.32 -2.24 4.53
N ASN A 155 5.59 -1.41 5.28
CA ASN A 155 4.35 -1.78 5.95
C ASN A 155 3.11 -1.55 5.06
N PHE A 156 3.26 -1.01 3.85
CA PHE A 156 2.20 -0.46 3.00
C PHE A 156 1.51 0.81 3.55
N ASP A 157 1.98 1.34 4.70
CA ASP A 157 1.49 2.56 5.34
C ASP A 157 1.53 3.77 4.39
N TYR A 158 0.52 4.65 4.47
CA TYR A 158 0.56 5.96 3.79
C TYR A 158 1.79 6.76 4.22
N VAL A 159 2.56 7.23 3.26
CA VAL A 159 3.73 8.09 3.45
C VAL A 159 3.59 9.39 2.65
N GLU A 160 3.94 10.48 3.32
CA GLU A 160 3.91 11.84 2.81
C GLU A 160 4.95 12.02 1.70
N LEU A 161 4.54 12.55 0.54
CA LEU A 161 5.41 12.74 -0.64
C LEU A 161 6.62 13.62 -0.34
N TRP A 162 6.52 14.51 0.64
CA TRP A 162 7.62 15.36 1.09
C TRP A 162 8.92 14.58 1.36
N TYR A 163 8.85 13.36 1.91
CA TYR A 163 10.04 12.55 2.18
C TYR A 163 10.81 12.11 0.93
N PHE A 164 10.18 12.19 -0.24
CA PHE A 164 10.74 11.83 -1.56
C PHE A 164 11.07 13.08 -2.41
N THR A 165 10.87 14.29 -1.85
CA THR A 165 11.40 15.52 -2.43
C THR A 165 12.91 15.64 -2.14
N GLU A 166 13.59 16.48 -2.92
CA GLU A 166 14.99 16.84 -2.70
C GLU A 166 15.24 17.27 -1.24
N LYS A 167 14.45 18.20 -0.71
CA LYS A 167 14.51 18.68 0.68
C LYS A 167 14.36 17.57 1.73
N GLY A 168 13.44 16.63 1.50
CA GLY A 168 13.21 15.49 2.39
C GLY A 168 14.37 14.49 2.39
N CYS A 169 15.01 14.30 1.23
CA CYS A 169 16.20 13.46 1.09
C CYS A 169 17.46 14.15 1.63
N GLU A 170 17.59 15.47 1.46
CA GLU A 170 18.66 16.27 2.07
C GLU A 170 18.57 16.24 3.60
N GLU A 171 17.39 16.43 4.19
CA GLU A 171 17.22 16.31 5.65
C GLU A 171 17.55 14.90 6.13
N ALA A 172 17.09 13.86 5.43
CA ALA A 172 17.43 12.47 5.75
C ALA A 172 18.94 12.20 5.69
N GLN A 173 19.63 12.70 4.66
CA GLN A 173 21.06 12.54 4.47
C GLN A 173 21.88 13.34 5.50
N ASN A 174 21.47 14.56 5.81
CA ASN A 174 22.09 15.41 6.83
C ASN A 174 21.87 14.82 8.24
N GLY A 175 20.68 14.30 8.54
CA GLY A 175 20.38 13.59 9.77
C GLY A 175 21.21 12.30 9.92
N ALA A 176 21.38 11.53 8.85
CA ALA A 176 22.22 10.32 8.85
C ALA A 176 23.71 10.62 9.06
N ILE A 177 24.21 11.77 8.58
CA ILE A 177 25.58 12.24 8.84
C ILE A 177 25.72 12.80 10.27
N SER A 178 24.70 13.51 10.76
CA SER A 178 24.73 14.26 12.02
C SER A 178 24.29 13.44 13.25
N ALA A 179 24.13 12.13 13.11
CA ALA A 179 23.69 11.23 14.17
C ALA A 179 24.85 10.35 14.72
N PRO A 180 25.67 10.86 15.65
CA PRO A 180 26.23 9.98 16.66
C PRO A 180 25.07 9.34 17.46
N THR A 181 25.28 8.17 18.04
CA THR A 181 24.19 7.31 18.56
C THR A 181 23.47 7.85 19.82
N ASP A 182 23.82 9.05 20.28
CA ASP A 182 23.38 9.68 21.54
C ASP A 182 22.71 11.07 21.34
N VAL A 183 22.00 11.29 20.22
CA VAL A 183 21.15 12.49 20.07
C VAL A 183 19.86 12.31 20.88
N PHE A 184 19.79 12.90 22.06
CA PHE A 184 18.59 12.89 22.91
C PHE A 184 17.77 14.18 22.79
N THR A 185 16.44 14.07 22.84
CA THR A 185 15.52 15.20 22.97
C THR A 185 14.80 15.17 24.31
N LEU A 186 14.53 16.36 24.87
CA LEU A 186 13.68 16.53 26.05
C LEU A 186 12.22 16.62 25.61
N SER A 187 11.40 15.69 26.11
CA SER A 187 9.95 15.65 25.89
C SER A 187 9.22 15.78 27.23
N ARG A 188 8.00 16.34 27.24
CA ARG A 188 7.20 16.42 28.47
C ARG A 188 6.13 15.34 28.48
N VAL A 189 6.17 14.45 29.48
CA VAL A 189 5.27 13.30 29.62
C VAL A 189 4.69 13.34 31.03
N ALA A 190 3.35 13.30 31.16
CA ALA A 190 2.64 13.32 32.44
C ALA A 190 3.12 14.40 33.45
N GLY A 191 3.55 15.56 32.94
CA GLY A 191 4.06 16.68 33.73
C GLY A 191 5.59 16.72 33.92
N THR A 192 6.28 15.57 33.89
CA THR A 192 7.75 15.47 34.02
C THR A 192 8.49 15.65 32.69
N LEU A 193 9.77 15.98 32.75
CA LEU A 193 10.66 16.00 31.58
C LEU A 193 11.33 14.64 31.42
N ALA A 194 11.29 14.07 30.21
CA ALA A 194 11.86 12.78 29.86
C ALA A 194 12.81 12.93 28.66
N LEU A 195 14.06 12.48 28.81
CA LEU A 195 14.99 12.32 27.71
C LEU A 195 14.57 11.12 26.85
N LYS A 196 14.50 11.32 25.53
CA LYS A 196 14.17 10.28 24.55
C LYS A 196 15.19 10.32 23.41
N SER A 197 15.77 9.17 23.07
CA SER A 197 16.68 9.07 21.92
C SER A 197 15.93 9.44 20.63
N LEU A 198 16.58 10.20 19.76
CA LEU A 198 16.07 10.63 18.47
C LEU A 198 16.52 9.63 17.39
N ASP A 199 15.82 8.50 17.30
CA ASP A 199 16.00 7.57 16.19
C ASP A 199 15.85 8.26 14.83
N ALA A 200 16.74 7.98 13.88
CA ALA A 200 16.59 8.35 12.47
C ALA A 200 15.38 7.68 11.77
N SER A 201 14.61 6.87 12.51
CA SER A 201 13.31 6.31 12.13
C SER A 201 12.11 7.02 12.80
N THR A 202 12.33 8.21 13.40
CA THR A 202 11.25 9.12 13.80
C THR A 202 10.77 9.99 12.62
N ALA A 203 9.55 10.51 12.71
CA ALA A 203 8.99 11.43 11.72
C ALA A 203 9.70 12.80 11.77
N SER A 204 9.92 13.41 10.60
CA SER A 204 10.43 14.77 10.52
C SER A 204 9.43 15.79 11.09
N ARG A 205 9.96 16.86 11.69
CA ARG A 205 9.18 18.04 12.09
C ARG A 205 8.98 19.05 10.96
N ALA A 206 9.68 18.91 9.84
CA ALA A 206 9.58 19.74 8.65
C ALA A 206 8.67 19.13 7.56
N VAL A 207 8.08 17.95 7.81
CA VAL A 207 7.20 17.27 6.86
C VAL A 207 6.02 18.14 6.44
N ILE A 208 5.88 18.35 5.13
CA ILE A 208 4.77 19.11 4.53
C ILE A 208 3.69 18.10 4.09
N PRO A 209 2.41 18.28 4.48
CA PRO A 209 1.31 17.45 3.99
C PRO A 209 1.16 17.53 2.47
N ASP A 210 0.74 16.43 1.83
CA ASP A 210 0.64 16.31 0.37
C ASP A 210 -0.23 17.43 -0.27
N GLU A 211 -1.26 17.95 0.42
CA GLU A 211 -2.10 19.08 -0.04
C GLU A 211 -1.38 20.44 -0.13
N LYS A 212 -0.17 20.54 0.44
CA LYS A 212 0.59 21.79 0.60
C LYS A 212 1.95 21.75 -0.10
N LEU A 213 2.23 20.68 -0.85
CA LEU A 213 3.38 20.60 -1.75
C LEU A 213 3.09 21.39 -3.02
N SER A 214 4.11 21.96 -3.67
CA SER A 214 3.89 22.47 -5.03
C SER A 214 3.74 21.30 -6.00
N TRP A 215 3.01 21.49 -7.10
CA TRP A 215 2.92 20.47 -8.14
C TRP A 215 4.30 19.99 -8.62
N ARG A 216 5.30 20.89 -8.71
CA ARG A 216 6.70 20.54 -9.02
C ARG A 216 7.31 19.57 -8.01
N ASP A 217 7.08 19.79 -6.71
CA ASP A 217 7.56 18.88 -5.66
C ASP A 217 6.90 17.50 -5.82
N VAL A 218 5.61 17.44 -6.13
CA VAL A 218 4.85 16.20 -6.42
C VAL A 218 5.40 15.46 -7.66
N SER A 219 5.61 16.15 -8.78
CA SER A 219 6.11 15.54 -10.04
C SER A 219 7.53 14.97 -9.93
N VAL A 220 8.32 15.43 -8.95
CA VAL A 220 9.63 14.86 -8.60
C VAL A 220 9.46 13.71 -7.60
N ALA A 221 8.74 13.94 -6.50
CA ALA A 221 8.54 12.99 -5.43
C ALA A 221 7.87 11.68 -5.89
N GLN A 222 6.88 11.76 -6.79
CA GLN A 222 6.18 10.58 -7.32
C GLN A 222 7.15 9.58 -8.00
N LYS A 223 8.20 10.08 -8.67
CA LYS A 223 9.17 9.25 -9.42
C LYS A 223 10.09 8.49 -8.47
N LEU A 224 10.53 9.13 -7.39
CA LEU A 224 11.35 8.50 -6.35
C LEU A 224 10.53 7.59 -5.41
N LEU A 225 9.26 7.93 -5.16
CA LEU A 225 8.30 7.08 -4.44
C LEU A 225 8.10 5.75 -5.18
N LEU A 226 7.70 5.79 -6.46
CA LEU A 226 7.44 4.58 -7.26
C LEU A 226 8.68 3.68 -7.38
N HIS A 227 9.87 4.28 -7.50
CA HIS A 227 11.14 3.56 -7.45
C HIS A 227 11.31 2.78 -6.13
N HIS A 228 11.19 3.44 -4.98
CA HIS A 228 11.37 2.77 -3.69
C HIS A 228 10.22 1.81 -3.32
N MET A 229 9.01 2.00 -3.84
CA MET A 229 7.94 0.99 -3.74
C MET A 229 8.37 -0.32 -4.43
N LYS A 230 8.90 -0.24 -5.67
CA LYS A 230 9.44 -1.41 -6.37
C LYS A 230 10.64 -2.02 -5.63
N GLU A 231 11.54 -1.21 -5.04
CA GLU A 231 12.65 -1.73 -4.22
C GLU A 231 12.19 -2.39 -2.90
N GLN A 232 11.13 -1.92 -2.25
CA GLN A 232 10.58 -2.56 -1.05
C GLN A 232 9.70 -3.79 -1.37
N GLY A 233 9.57 -4.18 -2.64
CA GLY A 233 8.85 -5.39 -3.04
C GLY A 233 7.33 -5.25 -3.07
N TRP A 234 6.81 -4.06 -3.39
CA TRP A 234 5.38 -3.87 -3.63
C TRP A 234 4.87 -4.70 -4.82
N PRO A 235 3.60 -5.19 -4.78
CA PRO A 235 2.99 -5.85 -5.93
C PRO A 235 3.01 -4.97 -7.18
N GLU A 236 3.39 -5.54 -8.33
CA GLU A 236 3.59 -4.77 -9.56
C GLU A 236 2.31 -4.08 -10.04
N GLU A 237 1.16 -4.73 -9.86
CA GLU A 237 -0.17 -4.14 -10.06
C GLU A 237 -0.34 -2.83 -9.28
N HIS A 238 -0.07 -2.82 -7.97
CA HIS A 238 -0.25 -1.63 -7.12
C HIS A 238 0.70 -0.48 -7.52
N VAL A 239 1.92 -0.81 -7.96
CA VAL A 239 2.89 0.18 -8.46
C VAL A 239 2.46 0.71 -9.84
N SER A 240 1.93 -0.17 -10.71
CA SER A 240 1.42 0.18 -12.03
C SER A 240 0.21 1.11 -11.95
N THR A 241 -0.80 0.75 -11.15
CA THR A 241 -2.01 1.57 -10.97
C THR A 241 -1.69 2.95 -10.38
N LEU A 242 -0.78 3.03 -9.40
CA LEU A 242 -0.34 4.31 -8.84
C LEU A 242 0.49 5.13 -9.85
N ALA A 243 1.26 4.49 -10.73
CA ALA A 243 1.94 5.17 -11.84
C ALA A 243 0.94 5.70 -12.88
N THR A 244 -0.09 4.93 -13.23
CA THR A 244 -1.19 5.34 -14.13
C THR A 244 -1.95 6.54 -13.57
N PHE A 245 -2.22 6.57 -12.27
CA PHE A 245 -2.78 7.73 -11.57
C PHE A 245 -1.91 8.98 -11.72
N PHE A 246 -0.64 8.91 -11.33
CA PHE A 246 0.27 10.06 -11.43
C PHE A 246 0.43 10.55 -12.88
N PHE A 247 0.49 9.63 -13.85
CA PHE A 247 0.50 9.97 -15.27
C PHE A 247 -0.79 10.71 -15.70
N ARG A 248 -1.97 10.16 -15.39
CA ARG A 248 -3.26 10.77 -15.74
C ARG A 248 -3.42 12.16 -15.13
N LEU A 249 -2.90 12.38 -13.91
CA LEU A 249 -2.86 13.70 -13.25
C LEU A 249 -1.88 14.67 -13.92
N GLU A 250 -0.66 14.23 -14.26
CA GLU A 250 0.38 15.07 -14.89
C GLU A 250 -0.08 15.61 -16.26
N TYR A 251 -0.92 14.85 -16.98
CA TYR A 251 -1.51 15.22 -18.26
C TYR A 251 -2.97 15.70 -18.23
N HIS A 252 -3.59 15.87 -17.04
CA HIS A 252 -5.01 16.23 -16.94
C HIS A 252 -5.32 17.65 -17.45
N ASP A 253 -6.35 17.82 -18.28
CA ASP A 253 -6.64 19.11 -18.94
C ASP A 253 -7.00 20.26 -17.97
N ILE A 254 -7.51 19.94 -16.77
CA ILE A 254 -7.78 20.95 -15.72
C ILE A 254 -6.55 21.81 -15.40
N ARG A 255 -5.33 21.26 -15.56
CA ARG A 255 -4.05 21.97 -15.37
C ARG A 255 -3.78 23.07 -16.40
N ARG A 256 -4.56 23.11 -17.48
CA ARG A 256 -4.52 24.12 -18.55
C ARG A 256 -5.78 24.99 -18.55
N THR A 257 -6.93 24.41 -18.22
CA THR A 257 -8.24 25.08 -18.25
C THR A 257 -8.50 25.93 -17.01
N SER A 258 -7.98 25.54 -15.84
CA SER A 258 -8.22 26.21 -14.56
C SER A 258 -7.01 27.00 -14.09
N SER A 259 -7.23 28.22 -13.59
CA SER A 259 -6.20 29.05 -12.95
C SER A 259 -5.67 28.45 -11.64
N LEU A 260 -6.44 27.54 -11.01
CA LEU A 260 -6.05 26.79 -9.82
C LEU A 260 -5.74 25.31 -10.14
N GLY A 261 -5.58 24.95 -11.41
CA GLY A 261 -5.52 23.55 -11.86
C GLY A 261 -4.41 22.71 -11.23
N ASP A 262 -3.24 23.29 -10.95
CA ASP A 262 -2.17 22.61 -10.21
C ASP A 262 -2.55 22.36 -8.74
N ASP A 263 -3.20 23.32 -8.07
CA ASP A 263 -3.68 23.16 -6.68
C ASP A 263 -4.84 22.16 -6.58
N VAL A 264 -5.73 22.13 -7.58
CA VAL A 264 -6.81 21.12 -7.67
C VAL A 264 -6.21 19.72 -7.75
N ILE A 265 -5.23 19.52 -8.63
CA ILE A 265 -4.54 18.23 -8.80
C ILE A 265 -3.73 17.86 -7.55
N VAL A 266 -3.02 18.80 -6.93
CA VAL A 266 -2.27 18.59 -5.66
C VAL A 266 -3.20 18.15 -4.52
N ARG A 267 -4.39 18.72 -4.40
CA ARG A 267 -5.37 18.33 -3.39
C ARG A 267 -6.06 17.01 -3.71
N TYR A 268 -6.46 16.79 -4.97
CA TYR A 268 -7.03 15.52 -5.42
C TYR A 268 -6.08 14.36 -5.16
N GLN A 269 -4.80 14.50 -5.52
CA GLN A 269 -3.85 13.41 -5.30
C GLN A 269 -3.63 13.11 -3.82
N ALA A 270 -3.63 14.13 -2.96
CA ALA A 270 -3.50 13.97 -1.51
C ALA A 270 -4.72 13.30 -0.85
N GLU A 271 -5.94 13.69 -1.24
CA GLU A 271 -7.18 13.07 -0.75
C GLU A 271 -7.25 11.60 -1.19
N ILE A 272 -7.09 11.32 -2.49
CA ILE A 272 -7.24 9.97 -3.06
C ILE A 272 -6.11 9.01 -2.66
N ARG A 273 -4.83 9.45 -2.62
CA ARG A 273 -3.71 8.59 -2.16
C ARG A 273 -3.93 8.11 -0.73
N ARG A 274 -4.41 8.97 0.17
CA ARG A 274 -4.68 8.59 1.55
C ARG A 274 -5.81 7.59 1.67
N GLU A 275 -6.89 7.78 0.90
CA GLU A 275 -8.00 6.84 0.94
C GLU A 275 -7.62 5.48 0.33
N TRP A 276 -6.89 5.47 -0.78
CA TRP A 276 -6.35 4.23 -1.36
C TRP A 276 -5.40 3.49 -0.42
N HIS A 277 -4.43 4.20 0.20
CA HIS A 277 -3.56 3.61 1.23
C HIS A 277 -4.36 3.11 2.46
N ARG A 278 -5.41 3.82 2.88
CA ARG A 278 -6.31 3.38 3.96
C ARG A 278 -7.01 2.07 3.59
N LEU A 279 -7.44 1.93 2.35
CA LEU A 279 -8.13 0.74 1.83
C LEU A 279 -7.21 -0.48 1.71
N ILE A 280 -6.04 -0.37 1.06
CA ILE A 280 -5.11 -1.52 0.89
C ILE A 280 -4.59 -2.08 2.22
N THR A 281 -4.49 -1.25 3.27
CA THR A 281 -4.07 -1.68 4.62
C THR A 281 -5.26 -2.13 5.50
N SER A 282 -6.51 -2.01 5.02
CA SER A 282 -7.71 -2.35 5.79
C SER A 282 -8.06 -3.83 5.67
N PRO A 283 -8.00 -4.63 6.77
CA PRO A 283 -8.35 -6.06 6.73
C PRO A 283 -9.88 -6.32 6.63
N LYS A 284 -10.69 -5.29 6.37
CA LYS A 284 -12.15 -5.36 6.27
C LYS A 284 -12.69 -4.98 4.90
N GLU A 285 -11.96 -4.20 4.12
CA GLU A 285 -12.41 -3.66 2.85
C GLU A 285 -11.77 -4.48 1.72
N GLN A 286 -12.50 -5.48 1.21
CA GLN A 286 -12.02 -6.37 0.14
C GLN A 286 -12.00 -5.69 -1.25
N ASN A 287 -12.66 -4.54 -1.38
CA ASN A 287 -12.84 -3.82 -2.63
C ASN A 287 -12.09 -2.47 -2.55
N VAL A 288 -10.81 -2.49 -2.91
CA VAL A 288 -10.03 -1.26 -3.14
C VAL A 288 -10.40 -0.73 -4.53
N PHE A 289 -10.62 0.58 -4.67
CA PHE A 289 -10.85 1.19 -5.98
C PHE A 289 -9.55 1.29 -6.80
N ASP A 290 -9.68 1.28 -8.13
CA ASP A 290 -8.58 1.61 -9.04
C ASP A 290 -8.21 3.09 -8.86
N ILE A 291 -7.08 3.37 -8.18
CA ILE A 291 -6.57 4.74 -8.00
C ILE A 291 -6.19 5.40 -9.33
N GLY A 292 -5.89 4.61 -10.37
CA GLY A 292 -5.69 5.11 -11.73
C GLY A 292 -6.93 5.78 -12.31
N ASP A 293 -8.13 5.44 -11.85
CA ASP A 293 -9.36 6.07 -12.36
C ASP A 293 -9.67 7.42 -11.71
N ILE A 294 -9.81 8.44 -12.57
CA ILE A 294 -9.91 9.83 -12.14
C ILE A 294 -11.39 10.20 -12.02
N SER A 295 -11.89 10.27 -10.79
CA SER A 295 -13.25 10.71 -10.50
C SER A 295 -13.38 12.20 -10.78
N LEU A 296 -13.93 12.53 -11.95
CA LEU A 296 -14.20 13.90 -12.38
C LEU A 296 -15.12 14.64 -11.38
N ASP A 297 -16.15 13.97 -10.86
CA ASP A 297 -17.05 14.54 -9.84
C ASP A 297 -16.31 15.05 -8.60
N ARG A 298 -15.31 14.27 -8.13
CA ARG A 298 -14.44 14.64 -7.00
C ARG A 298 -13.45 15.74 -7.36
N LEU A 299 -12.90 15.72 -8.57
CA LEU A 299 -11.98 16.73 -9.06
C LEU A 299 -12.68 18.10 -9.15
N ASP A 300 -13.86 18.13 -9.75
CA ASP A 300 -14.73 19.31 -9.81
C ASP A 300 -15.21 19.74 -8.41
N GLU A 301 -15.48 18.81 -7.48
CA GLU A 301 -15.79 19.15 -6.09
C GLU A 301 -14.61 19.87 -5.41
N ILE A 302 -13.37 19.43 -5.66
CA ILE A 302 -12.15 20.07 -5.15
C ILE A 302 -11.97 21.45 -5.79
N GLU A 303 -12.18 21.60 -7.09
CA GLU A 303 -12.14 22.91 -7.75
C GLU A 303 -13.20 23.87 -7.20
N ARG A 304 -14.45 23.43 -7.07
CA ARG A 304 -15.53 24.22 -6.47
C ARG A 304 -15.27 24.56 -5.01
N ARG A 305 -14.51 23.74 -4.26
CA ARG A 305 -14.02 24.06 -2.91
C ARG A 305 -12.88 25.11 -2.95
N LEU A 306 -11.95 24.99 -3.89
CA LEU A 306 -10.80 25.90 -4.07
C LEU A 306 -11.23 27.31 -4.47
N ILE A 307 -12.05 27.44 -5.51
CA ILE A 307 -12.54 28.74 -6.01
C ILE A 307 -13.28 29.51 -4.91
N LYS A 308 -14.08 28.82 -4.08
CA LYS A 308 -14.75 29.43 -2.93
C LYS A 308 -13.77 29.91 -1.85
N GLN A 309 -12.67 29.18 -1.61
CA GLN A 309 -11.65 29.61 -0.65
C GLN A 309 -10.91 30.86 -1.13
N ASP A 310 -10.50 30.89 -2.40
CA ASP A 310 -9.84 32.06 -2.99
C ASP A 310 -10.73 33.31 -2.96
N GLN A 311 -12.03 33.16 -3.30
CA GLN A 311 -13.01 34.25 -3.19
C GLN A 311 -13.22 34.74 -1.75
N MET A 312 -13.20 33.85 -0.76
CA MET A 312 -13.28 34.22 0.66
C MET A 312 -12.00 34.90 1.16
N GLU A 313 -10.82 34.45 0.71
CA GLU A 313 -9.56 35.12 1.05
C GLU A 313 -9.41 36.49 0.37
N TYR A 314 -9.91 36.65 -0.86
CA TYR A 314 -9.92 37.94 -1.55
C TYR A 314 -10.86 38.94 -0.88
N THR A 315 -12.03 38.50 -0.43
CA THR A 315 -13.03 39.37 0.25
C THR A 315 -12.73 39.65 1.72
N ALA A 316 -11.66 39.06 2.27
CA ALA A 316 -11.19 39.27 3.65
C ALA A 316 -9.90 40.11 3.76
N ARG A 317 -9.43 40.73 2.66
CA ARG A 317 -8.21 41.54 2.56
C ARG A 317 -8.52 43.01 2.26
#